data_AF-A0A4Q3EGD1-F1
#
_entry.id   AF-A0A4Q3EGD1-F1
#
_cell.length_a   1.000
_cell.length_b   1.000
_cell.length_c   1.000
_cell.angle_alpha   90.00
_cell.angle_beta   90.00
_cell.angle_gamma   90.00
#
_symmetry.space_group_name_H-M   'P 1'
#
loop_
_entity.id
_entity.type
_entity.pdbx_description
1 polymer ?
#
loop_
_entity_poly.entity_id
_entity_poly.type
_entity_poly.pdbx_seq_one_letter_code
_entity_poly.pdbx_strand_id
1 'polypeptide(L)'
;MSTYRSIIPVILLLAISSLFAHASGVNRPKPDISLTLIPPSPVTDQITLDVRAGIWNHTGAQKTVNVSFYLDKEAKGSLLHQQNIVVAAHANGLMKFP
;
A
#
# COMPACT_ATOMS: atom_id res chain seq x y z
N MET A 1 31.57 47.83 27.00
CA MET A 1 31.55 46.76 25.97
C MET A 1 31.74 45.40 26.63
N SER A 2 30.69 44.74 27.14
CA SER A 2 30.81 43.41 27.76
C SER A 2 29.48 42.65 27.78
N THR A 3 28.73 42.69 26.68
CA THR A 3 27.48 41.92 26.54
C THR A 3 27.46 41.08 25.26
N TYR A 4 28.21 41.46 24.22
CA TYR A 4 28.21 40.78 22.92
C TYR A 4 28.90 39.39 22.88
N ARG A 5 29.86 39.10 23.77
CA ARG A 5 30.61 37.82 23.75
C ARG A 5 29.76 36.61 24.15
N SER A 6 28.72 36.79 24.97
CA SER A 6 27.88 35.68 25.46
C SER A 6 26.66 35.40 24.58
N ILE A 7 26.33 36.29 23.64
CA ILE A 7 25.13 36.16 22.78
C ILE A 7 25.41 35.31 21.54
N ILE A 8 26.66 35.37 21.03
CA ILE A 8 27.11 34.63 19.84
C ILE A 8 26.92 33.10 19.98
N PRO A 9 27.34 32.42 21.08
CA PRO A 9 27.14 30.97 21.18
C PRO A 9 25.65 30.60 21.29
N VAL A 10 24.82 31.46 21.88
CA VAL A 10 23.38 31.23 22.02
C VAL A 10 22.67 31.33 20.67
N ILE A 11 23.02 32.33 19.86
CA ILE A 11 22.49 32.49 18.50
C ILE A 11 22.95 31.34 17.60
N LEU A 12 24.22 30.90 17.75
CA LEU A 12 24.75 29.76 17.02
C LEU A 12 24.02 28.45 17.38
N LEU A 13 23.74 28.22 18.67
CA LEU A 13 22.99 27.06 19.14
C LEU A 13 21.54 27.05 18.62
N LEU A 14 20.88 28.21 18.60
CA LEU A 14 19.53 28.37 18.04
C LEU A 14 19.50 28.16 16.52
N ALA A 15 20.51 28.66 15.79
CA ALA A 15 20.65 28.45 14.34
C ALA A 15 20.90 26.98 13.97
N ILE A 16 21.64 26.24 14.81
CA ILE A 16 21.87 24.80 14.60
C ILE A 16 20.58 24.00 14.81
N SER A 17 19.76 24.36 15.81
CA SER A 17 18.50 23.66 16.08
C SER A 17 17.46 23.79 14.96
N SER A 18 17.52 24.88 14.18
CA SER A 18 16.60 25.12 13.05
C SER A 18 16.98 24.39 11.76
N LEU A 19 18.22 23.87 11.64
CA LEU A 19 18.61 23.03 10.50
C LEU A 19 18.02 21.61 10.54
N PHE A 20 17.59 21.12 11.71
CA PHE A 20 17.06 19.76 11.86
C PHE A 20 15.54 19.63 11.58
N ALA A 21 14.86 20.74 11.24
CA ALA A 21 13.40 20.76 11.15
C ALA A 21 12.80 20.37 9.79
N HIS A 22 13.58 19.88 8.83
CA HIS A 22 13.08 19.64 7.46
C HIS A 22 13.34 18.22 6.95
N ALA A 23 12.39 17.32 7.21
CA ALA A 23 11.84 16.36 6.23
C ALA A 23 10.75 15.50 6.88
N SER A 24 9.60 16.08 7.20
CA SER A 24 8.39 15.30 7.51
C SER A 24 7.77 14.77 6.21
N GLY A 25 8.54 14.01 5.44
CA GLY A 25 7.98 13.20 4.37
C GLY A 25 7.12 12.12 5.04
N VAL A 26 5.83 12.07 4.71
CA VAL A 26 4.96 10.98 5.14
C VAL A 26 5.47 9.70 4.47
N ASN A 27 6.43 9.03 5.10
CA ASN A 27 6.93 7.73 4.66
C ASN A 27 5.85 6.69 5.01
N ARG A 28 4.85 6.57 4.14
CA ARG A 28 3.85 5.51 4.29
C ARG A 28 4.57 4.20 4.03
N PRO A 29 4.63 3.27 5.00
CA PRO A 29 5.23 1.98 4.77
C PRO A 29 4.54 1.32 3.58
N LYS A 30 5.35 0.79 2.66
CA LYS A 30 4.84 0.01 1.52
C LYS A 30 4.05 -1.19 2.08
N PRO A 31 2.83 -1.47 1.59
CA PRO A 31 2.05 -2.59 2.09
C PRO A 31 2.75 -3.92 1.79
N ASP A 32 2.67 -4.87 2.73
CA ASP A 32 3.19 -6.23 2.58
C ASP A 32 2.61 -6.96 1.38
N ILE A 33 1.31 -6.78 1.13
CA ILE A 33 0.57 -7.35 0.02
C ILE A 33 -0.05 -6.22 -0.81
N SER A 34 0.05 -6.31 -2.13
CA SER A 34 -0.70 -5.43 -3.03
C SER A 34 -1.58 -6.23 -3.98
N LEU A 35 -2.74 -5.66 -4.32
CA LEU A 35 -3.73 -6.23 -5.24
C LEU A 35 -3.86 -5.31 -6.45
N THR A 36 -3.85 -5.87 -7.65
CA THR A 36 -4.12 -5.16 -8.91
C THR A 36 -5.23 -5.89 -9.64
N LEU A 37 -6.31 -5.17 -9.98
CA LEU A 37 -7.42 -5.71 -10.76
C LEU A 37 -7.16 -5.53 -12.25
N ILE A 38 -7.45 -6.56 -13.03
CA ILE A 38 -7.43 -6.57 -14.48
C ILE A 38 -8.89 -6.66 -14.92
N PRO A 39 -9.51 -5.52 -15.32
CA PRO A 39 -10.90 -5.51 -15.74
C PRO A 39 -11.04 -6.21 -17.11
N PRO A 40 -12.23 -6.75 -17.41
CA PRO A 40 -12.53 -7.18 -18.77
C PRO A 40 -12.52 -5.97 -19.72
N SER A 41 -12.32 -6.22 -21.01
CA SER A 41 -12.58 -5.20 -22.03
C SER A 41 -14.06 -4.77 -22.01
N PRO A 42 -14.41 -3.55 -22.45
CA PRO A 42 -15.80 -3.07 -22.44
C PRO A 42 -16.75 -4.10 -23.05
N VAL A 43 -17.78 -4.45 -22.29
CA VAL A 43 -18.67 -5.57 -22.58
C VAL A 43 -20.05 -5.08 -23.02
N THR A 44 -20.57 -5.61 -24.13
CA THR A 44 -22.01 -5.54 -24.50
C THR A 44 -22.80 -6.58 -23.69
N ASP A 45 -24.11 -6.41 -23.52
CA ASP A 45 -25.00 -7.12 -22.57
C ASP A 45 -25.06 -8.68 -22.61
N GLN A 46 -24.25 -9.37 -23.42
CA GLN A 46 -24.32 -10.82 -23.63
C GLN A 46 -22.97 -11.53 -23.51
N ILE A 47 -22.22 -11.32 -22.43
CA ILE A 47 -20.95 -12.04 -22.24
C ILE A 47 -20.65 -12.43 -20.80
N THR A 48 -19.98 -13.58 -20.68
CA THR A 48 -19.30 -14.04 -19.48
C THR A 48 -18.20 -13.05 -19.11
N LEU A 49 -18.29 -12.45 -17.92
CA LEU A 49 -17.26 -11.57 -17.36
C LEU A 49 -16.03 -12.41 -16.98
N ASP A 50 -14.83 -11.99 -17.40
CA ASP A 50 -13.56 -12.55 -16.92
C ASP A 50 -12.81 -11.46 -16.16
N VAL A 51 -12.94 -11.47 -14.82
CA VAL A 51 -12.21 -10.55 -13.94
C VAL A 51 -11.02 -11.29 -13.36
N ARG A 52 -9.84 -10.66 -13.41
CA ARG A 52 -8.62 -11.22 -12.83
C ARG A 52 -8.00 -10.27 -11.83
N ALA A 53 -7.28 -10.84 -10.87
CA ALA A 53 -6.51 -10.10 -9.88
C ALA A 53 -5.07 -10.62 -9.81
N GLY A 54 -4.12 -9.70 -9.90
CA GLY A 54 -2.73 -9.95 -9.52
C GLY A 54 -2.51 -9.62 -8.05
N ILE A 55 -1.96 -10.55 -7.30
CA ILE A 55 -1.59 -10.39 -5.89
C ILE A 55 -0.08 -10.43 -5.81
N TRP A 56 0.54 -9.44 -5.20
CA TRP A 56 1.99 -9.40 -5.01
C TRP A 56 2.34 -9.45 -3.54
N ASN A 57 3.26 -10.32 -3.17
CA ASN A 57 3.84 -10.39 -1.84
C ASN A 57 5.18 -9.66 -1.82
N HIS A 58 5.26 -8.51 -1.15
CA HIS A 58 6.47 -7.71 -1.05
C HIS A 58 7.45 -8.22 0.01
N THR A 59 7.05 -9.20 0.82
CA THR A 59 7.84 -9.68 1.95
C THR A 59 8.76 -10.83 1.57
N GLY A 60 9.79 -11.04 2.40
CA GLY A 60 10.74 -12.15 2.29
C GLY A 60 10.22 -13.49 2.78
N ALA A 61 8.94 -13.58 3.17
CA ALA A 61 8.32 -14.81 3.64
C ALA A 61 7.10 -15.15 2.77
N GLN A 62 6.80 -16.44 2.64
CA GLN A 62 5.54 -16.89 2.03
C GLN A 62 4.35 -16.41 2.86
N LYS A 63 3.25 -16.02 2.19
CA LYS A 63 2.01 -15.62 2.85
C LYS A 63 0.80 -16.33 2.22
N THR A 64 -0.13 -16.73 3.07
CA THR A 64 -1.47 -17.15 2.65
C THR A 64 -2.39 -15.94 2.71
N VAL A 65 -3.01 -15.59 1.58
CA VAL A 65 -3.89 -14.45 1.44
C VAL A 65 -5.31 -14.95 1.20
N ASN A 66 -6.26 -14.49 2.01
CA ASN A 66 -7.68 -14.68 1.77
C ASN A 66 -8.19 -13.54 0.88
N VAL A 67 -8.79 -13.90 -0.25
CA VAL A 67 -9.26 -12.96 -1.26
C VAL A 67 -10.75 -13.14 -1.42
N SER A 68 -11.48 -12.04 -1.36
CA SER A 68 -12.94 -12.01 -1.47
C SER A 68 -13.35 -11.02 -2.55
N PHE A 69 -14.29 -11.43 -3.40
CA PHE A 69 -14.86 -10.62 -4.47
C PHE A 69 -16.34 -10.40 -4.19
N TYR A 70 -16.75 -9.14 -4.16
CA TYR A 70 -18.11 -8.74 -3.80
C TYR A 70 -18.77 -7.96 -4.93
N LEU A 71 -20.08 -8.11 -5.06
CA LEU A 71 -20.92 -7.27 -5.91
C LEU A 71 -21.36 -6.01 -5.15
N ASP A 72 -20.95 -4.85 -5.66
CA ASP A 72 -21.28 -3.50 -5.19
C ASP A 72 -20.83 -3.10 -3.78
N LYS A 73 -20.94 -3.99 -2.80
CA LYS A 73 -20.66 -3.71 -1.39
C LYS A 73 -20.03 -4.90 -0.68
N GLU A 74 -19.19 -4.62 0.31
CA GLU A 74 -18.62 -5.65 1.19
C GLU A 74 -19.67 -6.09 2.23
N ALA A 75 -20.51 -7.05 1.82
CA ALA A 75 -21.52 -7.65 2.67
C ALA A 75 -21.63 -9.15 2.38
N LYS A 76 -22.04 -9.94 3.37
CA LYS A 76 -22.18 -11.40 3.22
C LYS A 76 -23.09 -11.79 2.06
N GLY A 77 -24.20 -11.06 1.86
CA GLY A 77 -25.13 -11.30 0.74
C GLY A 77 -24.60 -10.87 -0.62
N SER A 78 -23.52 -10.10 -0.66
CA SER A 78 -22.87 -9.60 -1.88
C SER A 78 -21.60 -10.38 -2.22
N LEU A 79 -21.20 -11.37 -1.42
CA LEU A 79 -19.99 -12.16 -1.67
C LEU A 79 -20.21 -13.08 -2.88
N LEU A 80 -19.49 -12.82 -3.96
CA LEU A 80 -19.55 -13.61 -5.20
C LEU A 80 -18.53 -14.76 -5.19
N HIS A 81 -17.34 -14.51 -4.66
CA HIS A 81 -16.27 -15.50 -4.61
C HIS A 81 -15.33 -15.26 -3.43
N GLN A 82 -14.81 -16.34 -2.86
CA GLN A 82 -13.79 -16.27 -1.82
C GLN A 82 -12.81 -17.43 -1.96
N GLN A 83 -11.51 -17.14 -1.96
CA GLN A 83 -10.47 -18.15 -2.11
C GLN A 83 -9.22 -17.77 -1.30
N ASN A 84 -8.54 -18.79 -0.79
CA ASN A 84 -7.20 -18.65 -0.24
C ASN A 84 -6.16 -18.95 -1.32
N ILE A 85 -5.15 -18.08 -1.44
CA ILE A 85 -4.00 -18.28 -2.31
C ILE A 85 -2.71 -18.17 -1.49
N VAL A 86 -1.78 -19.06 -1.76
CA VAL A 86 -0.44 -19.02 -1.17
C VAL A 86 0.48 -18.32 -2.15
N VAL A 87 1.12 -17.23 -1.72
CA VAL A 87 2.04 -16.44 -2.53
C VAL A 87 3.43 -16.51 -1.91
N ALA A 88 4.40 -16.99 -2.70
CA ALA A 88 5.79 -17.08 -2.26
C ALA A 88 6.38 -15.70 -1.92
N ALA A 89 7.52 -15.68 -1.24
CA ALA A 89 8.27 -14.46 -0.95
C ALA A 89 8.62 -13.73 -2.25
N HIS A 90 8.43 -12.42 -2.28
CA HIS A 90 8.77 -11.56 -3.43
C HIS A 90 8.19 -12.02 -4.78
N ALA A 91 7.02 -12.68 -4.77
CA ALA A 91 6.39 -13.25 -5.95
C ALA A 91 4.96 -12.74 -6.15
N ASN A 92 4.41 -13.02 -7.33
CA ASN A 92 3.01 -12.80 -7.66
C ASN A 92 2.19 -14.10 -7.73
N GLY A 93 0.92 -13.98 -7.35
CA GLY A 93 -0.14 -14.94 -7.66
C GLY A 93 -1.18 -14.29 -8.57
N LEU A 94 -1.75 -15.07 -9.49
CA LEU A 94 -2.87 -14.64 -10.33
C LEU A 94 -4.13 -15.38 -9.89
N MET A 95 -5.23 -14.65 -9.74
CA MET A 95 -6.55 -15.19 -9.42
C MET A 95 -7.55 -14.77 -10.50
N LYS A 96 -8.46 -15.70 -10.84
CA LYS A 96 -9.60 -15.44 -11.73
C LYS A 96 -10.89 -15.55 -10.92
N PHE A 97 -11.80 -14.62 -11.14
CA PHE A 97 -13.13 -14.65 -10.54
C PHE A 97 -14.17 -15.09 -11.58
N PRO A 98 -15.18 -15.88 -11.15
CA PRO A 98 -16.32 -16.25 -11.99
C PRO A 98 -17.30 -15.09 -12.23
#